data_AF-A0A1T5HUH8-F1
#
_entry.id   AF-A0A1T5HUH8-F1
#
_cell.length_a   1.000
_cell.length_b   1.000
_cell.length_c   1.000
_cell.angle_alpha   90.00
_cell.angle_beta   90.00
_cell.angle_gamma   90.00
#
_symmetry.space_group_name_H-M   'P 1'
#
loop_
_entity.id
_entity.type
_entity.pdbx_description
1 polymer ?
#
loop_
_entity_poly.entity_id
_entity_poly.type
_entity_poly.pdbx_seq_one_letter_code
_entity_poly.pdbx_strand_id
1 'polypeptide(L)'
;VVPHTVRDKNIMIGIKLAYYRKKDWKRFFKIIADRESMHDTWYDWHKDFEKTKRDLTNQGFDVVDIVVELDELTEYCRLKGIKNDGKARSQFVQAK
;
A
#
# COMPACT_ATOMS: atom_id res chain seq x y z
N VAL A 1 -8.01 32.09 33.09
CA VAL A 1 -6.65 31.70 32.63
C VAL A 1 -6.55 30.20 32.93
N VAL A 2 -6.51 29.25 32.00
CA VAL A 2 -6.02 29.13 30.62
C VAL A 2 -6.86 28.07 29.88
N PRO A 3 -7.05 28.15 28.55
CA PRO A 3 -7.62 27.04 27.79
C PRO A 3 -6.50 26.09 27.38
N HIS A 4 -6.45 24.90 27.97
CA HIS A 4 -5.64 23.82 27.40
C HIS A 4 -6.52 23.03 26.43
N THR A 5 -6.52 23.50 25.18
CA THR A 5 -6.82 22.68 24.02
C THR A 5 -5.81 21.55 24.01
N VAL A 6 -6.13 20.46 24.71
CA VAL A 6 -5.58 19.16 24.37
C VAL A 6 -6.00 18.94 22.93
N ARG A 7 -5.08 19.20 22.00
CA ARG A 7 -5.15 18.59 20.68
C ARG A 7 -5.12 17.11 20.97
N ASP A 8 -6.30 16.50 21.05
CA ASP A 8 -6.48 15.08 20.85
C ASP A 8 -5.50 14.71 19.75
N LYS A 9 -4.61 13.78 20.05
CA LYS A 9 -3.81 13.12 19.03
C LYS A 9 -4.82 12.44 18.13
N ASN A 10 -5.37 13.20 17.20
CA ASN A 10 -6.13 12.74 16.07
C ASN A 10 -5.12 11.84 15.38
N ILE A 11 -5.18 10.55 15.71
CA ILE A 11 -4.54 9.51 14.94
C ILE A 11 -5.20 9.71 13.58
N MET A 12 -4.54 10.49 12.74
CA MET A 12 -4.85 10.53 11.33
C MET A 12 -4.61 9.10 10.88
N ILE A 13 -5.68 8.31 10.88
CA ILE A 13 -5.71 6.99 10.28
C ILE A 13 -5.65 7.25 8.77
N GLY A 14 -4.47 7.67 8.31
CA GLY A 14 -4.18 7.84 6.91
C GLY A 14 -4.27 6.48 6.23
N ILE A 15 -4.89 6.43 5.06
CA ILE A 15 -5.01 5.21 4.29
C ILE A 15 -3.65 4.94 3.66
N LYS A 16 -2.99 3.89 4.12
CA LYS A 16 -1.72 3.42 3.58
C LYS A 16 -1.98 2.64 2.30
N LEU A 17 -1.56 3.20 1.17
CA LEU A 17 -1.76 2.62 -0.14
C LEU A 17 -0.44 2.02 -0.65
N ALA A 18 -0.47 0.77 -1.08
CA ALA A 18 0.72 0.08 -1.57
C ALA A 18 1.17 0.65 -2.92
N TYR A 19 2.40 1.16 -2.98
CA TYR A 19 3.00 1.71 -4.18
C TYR A 19 4.14 0.84 -4.70
N TYR A 20 4.06 0.44 -5.98
CA TYR A 20 5.12 -0.30 -6.68
C TYR A 20 5.79 0.58 -7.71
N ARG A 21 7.12 0.60 -7.70
CA ARG A 21 7.89 1.35 -8.71
C ARG A 21 7.88 0.60 -10.04
N LYS A 22 7.84 1.34 -11.15
CA LYS A 22 7.88 0.78 -12.51
C LYS A 22 9.09 -0.15 -12.74
N LYS A 23 10.25 0.19 -12.18
CA LYS A 23 11.48 -0.61 -12.30
C LYS A 23 11.34 -1.99 -11.63
N ASP A 24 10.56 -2.06 -10.55
CA ASP A 24 10.38 -3.25 -9.73
C ASP A 24 9.22 -4.11 -10.22
N TRP A 25 8.34 -3.58 -11.09
CA TRP A 25 7.15 -4.27 -11.61
C TRP A 25 7.45 -5.64 -12.21
N LYS A 26 8.51 -5.74 -13.03
CA LYS A 26 8.91 -7.02 -13.64
C LYS A 26 9.32 -8.06 -12.60
N ARG A 27 9.95 -7.64 -11.51
CA ARG A 27 10.38 -8.51 -10.41
C ARG A 27 9.18 -8.85 -9.52
N PHE A 28 8.32 -7.88 -9.25
CA PHE A 28 7.06 -8.04 -8.52
C PHE A 28 6.18 -9.12 -9.14
N PHE A 29 5.96 -9.06 -10.46
CA PHE A 29 5.20 -10.08 -11.18
C PHE A 29 5.75 -11.49 -11.02
N LYS A 30 7.06 -11.65 -10.84
CA LYS A 30 7.66 -12.98 -10.65
C LYS A 30 7.39 -13.57 -9.26
N ILE A 31 7.24 -12.72 -8.24
CA ILE A 31 7.13 -13.17 -6.85
C ILE A 31 5.70 -13.26 -6.32
N ILE A 32 4.74 -12.56 -6.93
CA ILE A 32 3.33 -12.64 -6.53
C ILE A 32 2.72 -13.97 -6.98
N ALA A 33 1.87 -14.53 -6.11
CA ALA A 33 1.08 -15.71 -6.42
C ALA A 33 -0.20 -15.33 -7.19
N ASP A 34 -0.84 -14.25 -6.78
CA ASP A 34 -2.00 -13.64 -7.42
C ASP A 34 -1.61 -12.68 -8.56
N ARG A 35 -1.12 -13.25 -9.67
CA ARG A 35 -0.83 -12.50 -10.90
C ARG A 35 -2.09 -12.11 -11.65
N GLU A 36 -3.10 -12.96 -11.59
CA GLU A 36 -4.37 -12.79 -12.31
C GLU A 36 -5.20 -11.60 -11.82
N SER A 37 -5.09 -11.22 -10.53
CA SER A 37 -5.75 -10.01 -10.03
C SER A 37 -4.93 -8.73 -10.21
N MET A 38 -3.78 -8.78 -10.89
CA MET A 38 -2.97 -7.59 -11.21
C MET A 38 -3.06 -7.23 -12.69
N HIS A 39 -3.05 -5.93 -12.99
CA HIS A 39 -3.01 -5.46 -14.37
C HIS A 39 -1.73 -5.93 -15.08
N ASP A 40 -1.85 -6.33 -16.35
CA ASP A 40 -0.71 -6.78 -17.17
C ASP A 40 0.43 -5.76 -17.23
N THR A 41 0.10 -4.47 -17.21
CA THR A 41 1.08 -3.39 -17.28
C THR A 41 1.09 -2.53 -16.01
N TRP A 42 2.29 -2.07 -15.66
CA TRP A 42 2.46 -1.09 -14.59
C TRP A 42 1.65 0.19 -14.85
N TYR A 43 1.48 0.57 -16.13
CA TYR A 43 0.78 1.78 -16.50
C TYR A 43 -0.72 1.70 -16.18
N ASP A 44 -1.36 0.58 -16.53
CA ASP A 44 -2.76 0.33 -16.17
C ASP A 44 -2.96 0.30 -14.66
N TRP A 45 -2.07 -0.41 -13.95
CA TRP A 45 -2.12 -0.44 -12.50
C TRP A 45 -1.89 0.95 -11.87
N HIS A 46 -0.93 1.72 -12.37
CA HIS A 46 -0.63 3.05 -11.84
C HIS A 46 -1.81 4.01 -12.06
N LYS A 47 -2.47 3.91 -13.21
CA LYS A 47 -3.65 4.72 -13.51
C LYS A 47 -4.79 4.41 -12.54
N ASP A 48 -5.02 3.14 -12.21
CA ASP A 48 -6.03 2.76 -11.22
C ASP A 48 -5.62 3.18 -9.81
N PHE A 49 -4.34 2.98 -9.44
CA PHE A 49 -3.78 3.46 -8.17
C PHE A 49 -3.96 4.97 -7.98
N GLU A 50 -3.64 5.78 -9.00
CA GLU A 50 -3.81 7.23 -8.95
C GLU A 50 -5.29 7.62 -8.83
N LYS A 51 -6.17 6.90 -9.53
CA LYS A 51 -7.61 7.10 -9.44
C LYS A 51 -8.12 6.79 -8.04
N THR A 52 -7.76 5.66 -7.46
CA THR A 52 -8.12 5.27 -6.09
C THR A 52 -7.58 6.25 -5.06
N LYS A 53 -6.30 6.64 -5.18
CA LYS A 53 -5.69 7.65 -4.32
C LYS A 53 -6.47 8.95 -4.36
N ARG A 54 -6.76 9.46 -5.56
CA ARG A 54 -7.54 10.69 -5.74
C ARG A 54 -8.94 10.57 -5.16
N ASP A 55 -9.60 9.44 -5.34
CA ASP A 55 -10.93 9.17 -4.81
C ASP A 55 -10.94 9.20 -3.27
N LEU A 56 -9.98 8.51 -2.64
CA LEU A 56 -9.82 8.51 -1.19
C LEU A 56 -9.48 9.90 -0.64
N THR A 57 -8.60 10.65 -1.32
CA THR A 57 -8.30 12.05 -0.96
C THR A 57 -9.54 12.94 -1.11
N ASN A 58 -10.34 12.76 -2.17
CA ASN A 58 -11.60 13.49 -2.35
C ASN A 58 -12.64 13.16 -1.26
N GLN A 59 -12.62 11.93 -0.75
CA GLN A 59 -13.45 11.52 0.40
C GLN A 59 -12.96 12.12 1.74
N GLY A 60 -11.84 12.84 1.76
CA GLY A 60 -11.28 13.48 2.95
C GLY A 60 -10.28 12.62 3.72
N PHE A 61 -9.83 11.50 3.15
CA PHE A 61 -8.79 10.67 3.76
C PHE A 61 -7.39 11.17 3.39
N ASP A 62 -6.48 11.12 4.35
CA ASP A 62 -5.06 11.32 4.11
C ASP A 62 -4.47 10.03 3.52
N VAL A 63 -4.11 10.03 2.24
CA VAL A 63 -3.58 8.83 1.58
C VAL A 63 -2.06 8.88 1.59
N VAL A 64 -1.45 7.88 2.21
CA VAL A 64 0.01 7.76 2.32
C VAL A 64 0.50 6.66 1.40
N ASP A 65 1.34 7.03 0.43
CA ASP A 65 1.93 6.07 -0.50
C ASP A 65 3.05 5.31 0.20
N ILE A 66 2.84 4.03 0.47
CA ILE A 66 3.86 3.16 1.06
C ILE A 66 4.56 2.42 -0.07
N VAL A 67 5.80 2.82 -0.35
CA VAL A 67 6.65 2.12 -1.30
C VAL A 67 6.94 0.72 -0.77
N VAL A 68 6.47 -0.28 -1.52
CA VAL A 68 6.65 -1.68 -1.16
C VAL A 68 7.97 -2.18 -1.69
N GLU A 69 8.92 -2.40 -0.79
CA GLU A 69 10.19 -3.05 -1.12
C GLU A 69 9.96 -4.57 -1.25
N LEU A 70 10.28 -5.12 -2.42
CA LEU A 70 9.94 -6.50 -2.77
C LEU A 70 10.68 -7.53 -1.90
N ASP A 71 11.92 -7.23 -1.51
CA ASP A 71 12.70 -8.07 -0.61
C ASP A 71 12.06 -8.13 0.79
N GLU A 72 11.67 -6.99 1.36
CA GLU A 72 10.99 -6.94 2.65
C GLU A 72 9.62 -7.64 2.60
N LEU A 73 8.86 -7.46 1.52
CA LEU A 73 7.58 -8.14 1.32
C LEU A 73 7.76 -9.65 1.24
N THR A 74 8.77 -10.11 0.51
CA THR A 74 9.09 -11.54 0.37
C THR A 74 9.49 -12.13 1.72
N GLU A 75 10.34 -11.44 2.46
CA GLU A 75 10.75 -11.86 3.80
C GLU A 75 9.55 -11.87 4.78
N TYR A 76 8.72 -10.84 4.75
CA TYR A 76 7.48 -10.79 5.55
C TYR A 76 6.56 -11.97 5.26
N CYS A 77 6.37 -12.30 3.98
CA CYS A 77 5.57 -13.46 3.58
C CYS A 77 6.21 -14.77 4.05
N ARG A 78 7.53 -14.91 3.91
CA ARG A 78 8.30 -16.09 4.33
C ARG A 78 8.23 -16.30 5.83
N LEU A 79 8.46 -15.26 6.63
CA LEU A 79 8.40 -15.30 8.09
C LEU A 79 7.01 -15.67 8.62
N LYS A 80 5.95 -15.25 7.92
CA LYS A 80 4.57 -15.57 8.28
C LYS A 80 4.04 -16.86 7.65
N GLY A 81 4.80 -17.50 6.77
CA GLY A 81 4.35 -18.68 6.03
C GLY A 81 3.13 -18.41 5.14
N ILE A 82 2.94 -17.16 4.69
CA ILE A 82 1.84 -16.77 3.80
C ILE A 82 2.34 -16.58 2.37
N LYS A 83 1.45 -16.78 1.40
CA LYS A 83 1.73 -16.48 0.00
C LYS A 83 1.68 -14.97 -0.24
N ASN A 84 2.49 -14.50 -1.20
CA ASN A 84 2.52 -13.10 -1.60
C ASN A 84 1.31 -12.78 -2.50
N ASP A 85 0.15 -12.67 -1.86
CA ASP A 85 -1.15 -12.34 -2.47
C ASP A 85 -1.60 -10.93 -2.11
N GLY A 86 -2.73 -10.48 -2.67
CA GLY A 86 -3.29 -9.14 -2.42
C GLY A 86 -3.47 -8.84 -0.93
N LYS A 87 -3.92 -9.84 -0.17
CA LYS A 87 -4.12 -9.74 1.28
C LYS A 87 -2.81 -9.53 2.04
N ALA A 88 -1.76 -10.27 1.70
CA ALA A 88 -0.44 -10.14 2.34
C ALA A 88 0.16 -8.75 2.10
N ARG A 89 0.02 -8.24 0.87
CA ARG A 89 0.43 -6.89 0.47
C ARG A 89 -0.26 -5.81 1.28
N SER A 90 -1.59 -5.89 1.41
CA SER A 90 -2.36 -4.94 2.23
C SER A 90 -1.99 -5.00 3.71
N GLN A 91 -1.70 -6.19 4.25
CA GLN A 91 -1.24 -6.32 5.64
C GLN A 91 0.16 -5.74 5.85
N PHE A 92 1.07 -5.96 4.90
CA PHE A 92 2.43 -5.45 4.96
C PHE A 92 2.47 -3.92 5.01
N VAL A 93 1.71 -3.25 4.14
CA VAL A 93 1.68 -1.77 4.12
C VAL A 93 0.96 -1.17 5.32
N GLN A 94 -0.01 -1.86 5.90
CA GLN A 94 -0.65 -1.41 7.14
C GLN A 94 0.30 -1.51 8.35
N ALA A 95 1.17 -2.51 8.34
CA ALA A 95 2.13 -2.77 9.43
C ALA A 95 3.36 -1.85 9.41
N LYS A 96 3.65 -1.17 8.28
CA LYS A 96 4.65 -0.10 8.19
C LYS A 96 4.04 1.22 8.63
#